data_AF-A0A831LN39-F1
#
_entry.id   AF-A0A831LN39-F1
#
_cell.length_a   1.000
_cell.length_b   1.000
_cell.length_c   1.000
_cell.angle_alpha   90.00
_cell.angle_beta   90.00
_cell.angle_gamma   90.00
#
_symmetry.space_group_name_H-M   'P 1'
#
loop_
_entity.id
_entity.type
_entity.pdbx_description
1 polymer ?
#
loop_
_entity_poly.entity_id
_entity_poly.type
_entity_poly.pdbx_seq_one_letter_code
_entity_poly.pdbx_strand_id
1 'polypeptide(L)'
;MNKLREIAPRLSKIKKENPFRVPDNYFDDFSARLAVKLEAEKKALPQPKNTVIRYLKPVLGMAASFALIFMLVYWPLKSFLPNYLAKTNTFIESTTEDDAFRSILERLDETLFFAVLAEPGSVNETAEAGFSDDELMGYLSANISDYELYLQTEN
;
A
#
# COMPACT_ATOMS: atom_id res chain seq x y z
N MET A 1 6.49 26.61 -56.67
CA MET A 1 7.79 25.99 -57.06
C MET A 1 9.05 26.59 -56.43
N ASN A 2 9.11 27.87 -56.04
CA ASN A 2 10.38 28.51 -55.66
C ASN A 2 11.01 28.02 -54.34
N LYS A 3 10.20 27.61 -53.35
CA LYS A 3 10.70 27.09 -52.05
C LYS A 3 11.58 25.85 -52.18
N LEU A 4 11.24 24.92 -53.07
CA LEU A 4 12.00 23.68 -53.27
C LEU A 4 13.39 23.94 -53.88
N ARG A 5 13.49 24.93 -54.77
CA ARG A 5 14.75 25.30 -55.44
C ARG A 5 15.78 25.88 -54.48
N GLU A 6 15.33 26.49 -53.38
CA GLU A 6 16.18 27.06 -52.33
C GLU A 6 16.60 26.02 -51.28
N ILE A 7 15.71 25.08 -50.93
CA ILE A 7 15.93 24.09 -49.87
C ILE A 7 16.76 22.89 -50.36
N ALA A 8 16.56 22.45 -51.61
CA ALA A 8 17.27 21.32 -52.20
C ALA A 8 18.81 21.38 -52.09
N PRO A 9 19.50 22.49 -52.42
CA PRO A 9 20.96 22.59 -52.29
C PRO A 9 21.45 22.63 -50.83
N ARG A 10 20.59 22.95 -49.86
CA ARG A 10 20.92 22.85 -48.42
C ARG A 10 20.82 21.41 -47.94
N LEU A 11 19.77 20.70 -48.36
CA LEU A 11 19.57 19.29 -48.00
C LEU A 11 20.66 18.39 -48.60
N SER A 12 21.15 18.70 -49.81
CA SER A 12 22.25 17.96 -50.43
C SER A 12 23.60 18.12 -49.72
N LYS A 13 23.77 19.15 -48.88
CA LYS A 13 24.99 19.38 -48.08
C LYS A 13 24.99 18.60 -46.76
N ILE A 14 23.85 18.08 -46.33
CA ILE A 14 23.76 17.26 -45.12
C ILE A 14 24.30 15.87 -45.43
N LYS A 15 25.21 15.38 -44.58
CA LYS A 15 25.74 14.02 -44.71
C LYS A 15 24.59 13.02 -44.59
N LYS A 16 24.56 12.03 -45.48
CA LYS A 16 23.59 10.92 -45.45
C LYS A 16 23.96 9.87 -44.40
N GLU A 17 24.36 10.32 -43.22
CA GLU A 17 24.64 9.46 -42.07
C GLU A 17 23.46 9.55 -41.10
N ASN A 18 23.10 8.42 -40.48
CA ASN A 18 22.03 8.40 -39.50
C ASN A 18 22.56 8.96 -38.17
N PRO A 19 22.07 10.13 -37.69
CA PRO A 19 22.53 10.71 -36.42
C PRO A 19 22.05 9.92 -35.19
N PHE A 20 21.10 9.00 -35.35
CA PHE A 20 20.55 8.16 -34.28
C PHE A 20 21.14 6.74 -34.30
N ARG A 21 22.42 6.61 -34.64
CA ARG A 21 23.12 5.32 -34.58
C ARG A 21 23.73 5.11 -33.21
N VAL A 22 23.48 3.95 -32.61
CA VAL A 22 24.16 3.54 -31.38
C VAL A 22 25.65 3.26 -31.67
N PRO A 23 26.54 3.43 -30.67
CA PRO A 23 27.93 3.01 -30.81
C PRO A 23 28.05 1.55 -31.22
N ASP A 24 29.09 1.22 -31.96
CA ASP A 24 29.39 -0.17 -32.29
C ASP A 24 29.59 -0.98 -30.99
N ASN A 25 29.09 -2.22 -30.97
CA ASN A 25 29.13 -3.14 -29.82
C ASN A 25 28.38 -2.64 -28.56
N TYR A 26 27.49 -1.64 -28.68
CA TYR A 26 26.69 -1.14 -27.54
C TYR A 26 25.91 -2.26 -26.83
N PHE A 27 25.33 -3.18 -27.60
CA PHE A 27 24.50 -4.27 -27.07
C PHE A 27 25.31 -5.44 -26.52
N ASP A 28 26.59 -5.59 -26.89
CA ASP A 28 27.43 -6.72 -26.49
C ASP A 28 27.74 -6.67 -24.98
N ASP A 29 27.99 -5.46 -24.44
CA ASP A 29 28.28 -5.24 -23.02
C ASP A 29 27.06 -4.73 -22.21
N PHE A 30 25.92 -4.49 -22.87
CA PHE A 30 24.72 -3.95 -22.22
C PHE A 30 24.23 -4.84 -21.07
N SER A 31 24.15 -6.15 -21.31
CA SER A 31 23.66 -7.12 -20.33
C SER A 31 24.55 -7.16 -19.07
N ALA A 32 25.87 -7.11 -19.25
CA ALA A 32 26.81 -7.08 -18.14
C ALA A 32 26.67 -5.80 -17.31
N ARG A 33 26.58 -4.63 -17.98
CA ARG A 33 26.35 -3.34 -17.32
C ARG A 33 25.01 -3.29 -16.56
N LEU A 34 23.96 -3.88 -17.14
CA LEU A 34 22.64 -3.95 -16.51
C LEU A 34 22.67 -4.82 -15.25
N ALA A 35 23.29 -5.99 -15.33
CA ALA A 35 23.43 -6.90 -14.18
C ALA A 35 24.17 -6.24 -13.01
N VAL A 36 25.28 -5.55 -13.29
CA VAL A 36 26.04 -4.81 -12.27
C VAL A 36 25.18 -3.75 -11.58
N LYS A 37 24.36 -3.00 -12.34
CA LYS A 37 23.44 -2.00 -11.77
C LYS A 37 22.37 -2.63 -10.87
N LEU A 38 21.75 -3.73 -11.32
CA LEU A 38 20.76 -4.47 -10.54
C LEU A 38 21.33 -5.02 -9.24
N GLU A 39 22.56 -5.53 -9.25
CA GLU A 39 23.21 -6.03 -8.03
C GLU A 39 23.56 -4.90 -7.06
N ALA A 40 24.02 -3.76 -7.57
CA ALA A 40 24.29 -2.59 -6.75
C ALA A 40 23.02 -2.06 -6.08
N GLU A 41 21.92 -2.01 -6.82
CA GLU A 41 20.61 -1.57 -6.31
C GLU A 41 20.05 -2.53 -5.26
N LYS A 42 20.14 -3.85 -5.48
CA LYS A 42 19.73 -4.87 -4.49
C LYS A 42 20.52 -4.78 -3.18
N LYS A 43 21.79 -4.39 -3.22
CA LYS A 43 22.62 -4.20 -2.01
C LYS A 43 22.29 -2.90 -1.26
N ALA A 44 21.74 -1.90 -1.95
CA ALA A 44 21.37 -0.61 -1.37
C ALA A 44 20.00 -0.66 -0.65
N LEU A 45 19.18 -1.68 -0.89
CA LEU A 45 17.97 -1.89 -0.12
C LEU A 45 18.32 -2.32 1.31
N PRO A 46 17.79 -1.66 2.35
CA PRO A 46 17.99 -2.10 3.73
C PRO A 46 17.39 -3.49 3.87
N GLN A 47 18.26 -4.49 4.05
CA GLN A 47 17.85 -5.86 4.37
C GLN A 47 16.86 -5.81 5.54
N PRO A 48 15.71 -6.51 5.48
CA PRO A 48 14.75 -6.50 6.56
C PRO A 48 15.41 -7.12 7.80
N LYS A 49 15.89 -6.27 8.71
CA LYS A 49 16.46 -6.70 9.99
C LYS A 49 15.33 -7.34 10.79
N ASN A 50 15.40 -8.66 10.98
CA ASN A 50 14.39 -9.49 11.65
C ASN A 50 13.86 -8.83 12.94
N THR A 51 12.75 -8.10 12.82
CA THR A 51 12.18 -7.27 13.89
C THR A 51 11.45 -8.13 14.95
N VAL A 52 11.29 -9.43 14.68
CA VAL A 52 10.55 -10.39 15.51
C VAL A 52 11.16 -10.58 16.90
N ILE A 53 12.49 -10.47 17.04
CA ILE A 53 13.19 -10.64 18.34
C ILE A 53 12.84 -9.50 19.31
N ARG A 54 12.43 -8.33 18.82
CA ARG A 54 12.06 -7.19 19.68
C ARG A 54 10.72 -7.41 20.38
N TYR A 55 9.79 -8.12 19.73
CA TYR A 55 8.46 -8.38 20.27
C TYR A 55 8.42 -9.57 21.24
N LEU A 56 9.38 -10.49 21.17
CA LEU A 56 9.44 -11.63 22.08
C LEU A 56 9.87 -11.25 23.51
N LYS A 57 10.58 -10.13 23.69
CA LYS A 57 11.09 -9.68 24.99
C LYS A 57 9.99 -9.40 26.03
N PRO A 58 8.91 -8.64 25.73
CA PRO A 58 7.84 -8.42 26.70
C PRO A 58 6.80 -9.55 26.74
N VAL A 59 6.53 -10.24 25.63
CA VAL A 59 5.49 -11.28 25.56
C VAL A 59 5.83 -12.52 26.40
N LEU A 60 7.12 -12.79 26.62
CA LEU A 60 7.56 -13.91 27.46
C LEU A 60 7.04 -13.82 28.91
N GLY A 61 6.91 -12.60 29.46
CA GLY A 61 6.34 -12.39 30.80
C GLY A 61 4.84 -12.71 30.87
N MET A 62 4.09 -12.41 29.81
CA MET A 62 2.67 -12.74 29.72
C MET A 62 2.44 -14.24 29.70
N ALA A 63 3.20 -15.00 28.91
CA ALA A 63 3.10 -16.46 28.88
C ALA A 63 3.39 -17.10 30.25
N ALA A 64 4.38 -16.60 30.98
CA ALA A 64 4.69 -17.06 32.33
C ALA A 64 3.55 -16.78 33.33
N SER A 65 2.87 -15.63 33.21
CA SER A 65 1.72 -15.31 34.07
C SER A 65 0.54 -16.26 33.84
N PHE A 66 0.22 -16.57 32.58
CA PHE A 66 -0.81 -17.56 32.24
C PHE A 66 -0.42 -18.96 32.70
N ALA A 67 0.85 -19.35 32.55
CA ALA A 67 1.34 -20.64 33.02
C ALA A 67 1.26 -20.74 34.56
N LEU A 68 1.55 -19.66 35.29
CA LEU A 68 1.43 -19.61 36.75
C LEU A 68 -0.04 -19.76 37.15
N ILE A 69 -0.95 -18.98 36.57
CA ILE A 69 -2.39 -19.10 36.86
C ILE A 69 -2.89 -20.50 36.53
N PHE A 70 -2.52 -21.05 35.37
CA PHE A 70 -2.87 -22.42 34.99
C PHE A 70 -2.32 -23.41 36.00
N MET A 71 -1.07 -23.28 36.44
CA MET A 71 -0.49 -24.15 37.47
C MET A 71 -1.23 -24.00 38.81
N LEU A 72 -1.56 -22.78 39.24
CA LEU A 72 -2.22 -22.51 40.52
C LEU A 72 -3.69 -22.98 40.52
N VAL A 73 -4.35 -23.06 39.36
CA VAL A 73 -5.72 -23.58 39.25
C VAL A 73 -5.71 -25.08 38.97
N TYR A 74 -4.99 -25.51 37.93
CA TYR A 74 -4.95 -26.89 37.46
C TYR A 74 -4.28 -27.84 38.45
N TRP A 75 -3.21 -27.41 39.13
CA TRP A 75 -2.51 -28.25 40.11
C TRP A 75 -3.40 -28.62 41.32
N PRO A 76 -4.06 -27.69 42.04
CA PRO A 76 -4.96 -28.08 43.13
C PRO A 76 -6.22 -28.76 42.63
N LEU A 77 -6.76 -28.37 41.47
CA LEU A 77 -7.86 -29.10 40.85
C LEU A 77 -7.47 -30.58 40.68
N LYS A 78 -6.31 -30.88 40.08
CA LYS A 78 -5.86 -32.27 39.86
C LYS A 78 -5.44 -32.99 41.14
N SER A 79 -4.79 -32.29 42.07
CA SER A 79 -4.13 -32.91 43.23
C SER A 79 -5.07 -33.13 44.42
N PHE A 80 -6.06 -32.26 44.64
CA PHE A 80 -6.91 -32.31 45.83
C PHE A 80 -8.32 -32.80 45.55
N LEU A 81 -8.75 -32.82 44.29
CA LEU A 81 -10.05 -33.27 43.90
C LEU A 81 -9.85 -34.19 42.66
N PRO A 82 -9.96 -35.53 42.76
CA PRO A 82 -9.79 -36.39 41.58
C PRO A 82 -11.09 -36.69 40.81
N ASN A 83 -12.28 -36.36 41.34
CA ASN A 83 -13.55 -36.95 40.88
C ASN A 83 -14.67 -35.98 40.40
N TYR A 84 -14.38 -34.76 39.92
CA TYR A 84 -15.42 -33.77 39.52
C TYR A 84 -15.28 -33.23 38.09
N LEU A 85 -14.47 -33.83 37.21
CA LEU A 85 -14.53 -33.50 35.78
C LEU A 85 -15.69 -34.24 35.11
N ALA A 86 -16.89 -33.67 35.20
CA ALA A 86 -18.00 -34.09 34.36
C ALA A 86 -17.68 -33.74 32.89
N LYS A 87 -17.68 -34.75 32.01
CA LYS A 87 -17.50 -34.59 30.57
C LYS A 87 -18.67 -33.77 30.01
N THR A 88 -18.49 -32.48 29.81
CA THR A 88 -19.50 -31.60 29.20
C THR A 88 -18.99 -31.08 27.86
N ASN A 89 -19.75 -31.42 26.81
CA ASN A 89 -19.52 -30.94 25.44
C ASN A 89 -20.19 -29.57 25.30
N THR A 90 -19.45 -28.48 25.45
CA THR A 90 -19.96 -27.14 25.09
C THR A 90 -18.85 -26.31 24.47
N PHE A 91 -19.09 -26.00 23.20
CA PHE A 91 -18.29 -25.18 22.29
C PHE A 91 -18.19 -23.74 22.82
N ILE A 92 -16.96 -23.20 22.88
CA ILE A 92 -16.69 -21.81 23.26
C ILE A 92 -16.70 -20.98 21.98
N GLU A 93 -17.66 -20.05 21.87
CA GLU A 93 -17.75 -19.11 20.76
C GLU A 93 -17.03 -17.82 21.15
N SER A 94 -15.84 -17.61 20.61
CA SER A 94 -15.10 -16.35 20.67
C SER A 94 -15.50 -15.48 19.48
N THR A 95 -16.43 -14.56 19.66
CA THR A 95 -16.73 -13.51 18.68
C THR A 95 -15.68 -12.40 18.81
N THR A 96 -14.82 -12.28 17.81
CA THR A 96 -13.81 -11.23 17.65
C THR A 96 -14.49 -9.89 17.35
N GLU A 97 -14.05 -8.80 17.97
CA GLU A 97 -14.65 -7.45 17.78
C GLU A 97 -14.67 -6.98 16.31
N ASP A 98 -13.80 -7.54 15.48
CA ASP A 98 -13.75 -7.30 14.03
C ASP A 98 -15.05 -7.71 13.31
N ASP A 99 -15.75 -8.74 13.79
CA ASP A 99 -17.00 -9.20 13.18
C ASP A 99 -18.15 -8.23 13.44
N ALA A 100 -18.17 -7.59 14.62
CA ALA A 100 -19.15 -6.56 14.95
C ALA A 100 -18.94 -5.30 14.08
N PHE A 101 -17.68 -4.87 13.91
CA PHE A 101 -17.35 -3.72 13.07
C PHE A 101 -17.68 -3.97 11.59
N ARG A 102 -17.40 -5.18 11.08
CA ARG A 102 -17.76 -5.58 9.71
C ARG A 102 -19.26 -5.53 9.45
N SER A 103 -20.07 -6.00 10.41
CA SER A 103 -21.53 -5.97 10.27
C SER A 103 -22.12 -4.56 10.21
N ILE A 104 -21.46 -3.59 10.84
CA ILE A 104 -21.84 -2.18 10.80
C ILE A 104 -21.43 -1.58 9.46
N LEU A 105 -20.21 -1.85 9.00
CA LEU A 105 -19.70 -1.36 7.71
C LEU A 105 -20.50 -1.86 6.52
N GLU A 106 -20.91 -3.14 6.55
CA GLU A 106 -21.71 -3.76 5.49
C GLU A 106 -23.12 -3.15 5.37
N ARG A 107 -23.61 -2.50 6.43
CA ARG A 107 -24.92 -1.84 6.46
C ARG A 107 -24.86 -0.36 6.10
N LEU A 108 -23.67 0.23 5.96
CA LEU A 108 -23.50 1.64 5.58
C LEU A 108 -23.56 1.76 4.05
N ASP A 109 -24.52 2.52 3.55
CA ASP A 109 -24.53 2.98 2.16
C ASP A 109 -23.49 4.09 1.94
N GLU A 110 -22.97 4.25 0.72
CA GLU A 110 -21.91 5.21 0.38
C GLU A 110 -22.32 6.65 0.74
N THR A 111 -23.59 6.99 0.53
CA THR A 111 -24.14 8.31 0.86
C THR A 111 -24.11 8.61 2.36
N LEU A 112 -24.33 7.59 3.21
CA LEU A 112 -24.31 7.70 4.66
C LEU A 112 -22.88 7.70 5.21
N PHE A 113 -21.96 6.99 4.54
CA PHE A 113 -20.53 7.03 4.86
C PHE A 113 -19.98 8.46 4.74
N PHE A 114 -20.32 9.18 3.67
CA PHE A 114 -19.94 10.59 3.53
C PHE A 114 -20.63 11.50 4.56
N ALA A 115 -21.89 11.23 4.92
CA ALA A 115 -22.59 12.00 5.94
C ALA A 115 -21.98 11.85 7.35
N VAL A 116 -21.49 10.66 7.70
CA VAL A 116 -20.81 10.39 8.98
C VAL A 116 -19.42 11.04 9.03
N LEU A 117 -18.69 11.05 7.92
CA LEU A 117 -17.43 11.80 7.80
C LEU A 117 -17.67 13.32 7.80
N ALA A 118 -18.85 13.77 7.40
CA ALA A 118 -19.21 15.16 7.25
C ALA A 118 -19.90 15.76 8.48
N GLU A 119 -19.80 15.18 9.68
CA GLU A 119 -20.47 15.72 10.88
C GLU A 119 -20.07 17.20 11.12
N PRO A 120 -20.98 18.16 10.93
CA PRO A 120 -20.67 19.58 10.95
C PRO A 120 -21.27 20.21 12.21
N GLY A 121 -20.47 20.28 13.27
CA GLY A 121 -20.80 20.99 14.51
C GLY A 121 -20.87 22.52 14.40
N SER A 122 -21.29 23.08 13.26
CA SER A 122 -21.64 24.50 13.14
C SER A 122 -22.57 24.74 11.97
N VAL A 123 -23.86 24.54 12.22
CA VAL A 123 -24.94 25.17 11.45
C VAL A 123 -24.80 26.67 11.65
N ASN A 124 -24.39 27.40 10.61
CA ASN A 124 -24.76 28.79 10.38
C ASN A 124 -24.75 29.04 8.87
N GLU A 125 -25.94 29.35 8.36
CA GLU A 125 -26.18 29.82 7.01
C GLU A 125 -25.30 31.04 6.70
N THR A 126 -24.34 30.90 5.78
CA THR A 126 -24.06 31.86 4.70
C THR A 126 -22.90 31.37 3.84
N ALA A 127 -23.10 31.49 2.52
CA ALA A 127 -22.09 31.50 1.47
C ALA A 127 -21.35 30.17 1.20
N GLU A 128 -21.68 29.62 0.03
CA GLU A 128 -20.86 28.80 -0.86
C GLU A 128 -19.39 28.65 -0.48
N ALA A 129 -19.06 27.48 0.07
CA ALA A 129 -17.75 26.87 -0.06
C ALA A 129 -17.92 25.35 -0.13
N GLY A 130 -18.85 24.91 -0.98
CA GLY A 130 -18.79 23.56 -1.51
C GLY A 130 -17.62 23.54 -2.49
N PHE A 131 -16.70 22.59 -2.31
CA PHE A 131 -15.62 22.37 -3.25
C PHE A 131 -16.26 22.12 -4.63
N SER A 132 -16.14 23.11 -5.52
CA SER A 132 -16.85 23.07 -6.80
C SER A 132 -16.15 22.09 -7.76
N ASP A 133 -16.90 21.52 -8.70
CA ASP A 133 -16.33 20.65 -9.74
C ASP A 133 -15.22 21.37 -10.52
N ASP A 134 -15.34 22.68 -10.72
CA ASP A 134 -14.32 23.50 -11.37
C ASP A 134 -13.04 23.63 -10.53
N GLU A 135 -13.16 23.73 -9.20
CA GLU A 135 -12.03 23.77 -8.27
C GLU A 135 -11.32 22.41 -8.19
N LEU A 136 -12.10 21.32 -8.18
CA LEU A 136 -11.59 19.96 -8.27
C LEU A 136 -10.82 19.74 -9.58
N MET A 137 -11.40 20.11 -10.71
CA MET A 137 -10.74 20.01 -12.02
C MET A 137 -9.48 20.88 -12.10
N GLY A 138 -9.52 22.08 -11.51
CA GLY A 138 -8.35 22.94 -11.37
C GLY A 138 -7.23 22.26 -10.57
N TYR A 139 -7.55 21.68 -9.42
CA TYR A 139 -6.57 20.95 -8.60
C TYR A 139 -6.00 19.73 -9.30
N LEU A 140 -6.84 18.90 -9.95
CA LEU A 140 -6.38 17.73 -10.70
C LEU A 140 -5.45 18.15 -11.83
N SER A 141 -5.80 19.16 -12.62
CA SER A 141 -4.94 19.61 -13.73
C SER A 141 -3.60 20.21 -13.25
N ALA A 142 -3.57 20.81 -12.06
CA ALA A 142 -2.36 21.39 -11.49
C ALA A 142 -1.43 20.35 -10.84
N ASN A 143 -1.97 19.23 -10.35
CA ASN A 143 -1.23 18.26 -9.53
C ASN A 143 -1.12 16.86 -10.14
N ILE A 144 -1.92 16.52 -11.15
CA ILE A 144 -1.90 15.23 -11.87
C ILE A 144 -1.62 15.49 -13.34
N SER A 145 -0.69 14.73 -13.93
CA SER A 145 -0.40 14.79 -15.36
C SER A 145 -1.27 13.80 -16.15
N ASP A 146 -1.59 14.13 -17.40
CA ASP A 146 -2.37 13.26 -18.31
C ASP A 146 -1.78 11.84 -18.43
N TYR A 147 -0.46 11.71 -18.28
CA TYR A 147 0.24 10.43 -18.30
C TYR A 147 -0.09 9.56 -17.07
N GLU A 148 -0.18 10.16 -15.88
CA GLU A 148 -0.57 9.42 -14.67
C GLU A 148 -2.04 9.02 -14.70
N LEU A 149 -2.90 9.88 -15.24
CA LEU A 149 -4.30 9.56 -15.51
C LEU A 149 -4.45 8.35 -16.44
N TYR A 150 -3.69 8.31 -17.54
CA TYR A 150 -3.72 7.18 -18.49
C TYR A 150 -3.36 5.85 -17.84
N LEU A 151 -2.25 5.83 -17.09
CA LEU A 151 -1.80 4.64 -16.34
C LEU A 151 -2.86 4.11 -15.39
N GLN A 152 -3.63 5.00 -14.78
CA GLN A 152 -4.63 4.63 -13.78
C GLN A 152 -5.94 4.15 -14.40
N THR A 153 -6.23 4.56 -15.64
CA THR A 153 -7.41 4.10 -16.41
C THR A 153 -7.20 2.80 -17.19
N GLU A 154 -5.95 2.33 -17.33
CA GLU A 154 -5.63 1.07 -18.03
C GLU A 154 -5.60 -0.17 -17.11
N ASN A 155 -6.22 -0.10 -15.93
CA ASN A 155 -6.45 -1.27 -15.05
C ASN A 155 -7.90 -1.32 -14.59
#